data_AF-G2PIN5-F1
#
_entry.id   AF-G2PIN5-F1
#
_cell.length_a   1.000
_cell.length_b   1.000
_cell.length_c   1.000
_cell.angle_alpha   90.00
_cell.angle_beta   90.00
_cell.angle_gamma   90.00
#
_symmetry.space_group_name_H-M   'P 1'
#
loop_
_entity.id
_entity.type
_entity.pdbx_description
1 polymer ?
#
loop_
_entity_poly.entity_id
_entity_poly.type
_entity_poly.pdbx_seq_one_letter_code
_entity_poly.pdbx_strand_id
1 'polypeptide(L)'
;MKTLKRIILAIFATFFAGCKVTSVEPMISTPSIDRNIIGSWEGCDGRVITFTNENNEIIGRYTKLGGLERYMFNIDEIGYKLTEQKPGTYFGTVKWQSLSGNETWKKVTVTIENNVYTDNQSDACSKEMERVKNP
;
A
#
# COMPACT_ATOMS: atom_id res chain seq x y z
N MET A 1 42.83 -44.52 55.18
CA MET A 1 42.97 -45.51 54.07
C MET A 1 42.22 -44.97 52.85
N LYS A 2 42.86 -45.00 51.66
CA LYS A 2 42.35 -44.67 50.31
C LYS A 2 42.33 -43.19 49.86
N THR A 3 43.53 -42.79 49.45
CA THR A 3 43.94 -42.00 48.27
C THR A 3 42.92 -41.66 47.15
N LEU A 4 43.00 -40.38 46.75
CA LEU A 4 43.32 -39.87 45.39
C LEU A 4 42.21 -39.83 44.31
N LYS A 5 41.87 -38.61 43.86
CA LYS A 5 42.15 -38.13 42.49
C LYS A 5 41.90 -36.62 42.35
N ARG A 6 42.93 -35.93 41.85
CA ARG A 6 42.92 -34.52 41.45
C ARG A 6 42.35 -34.39 40.04
N ILE A 7 41.55 -33.35 39.78
CA ILE A 7 41.31 -32.81 38.44
C ILE A 7 41.45 -31.27 38.53
N ILE A 8 42.10 -30.71 37.52
CA ILE A 8 42.69 -29.37 37.40
C ILE A 8 41.85 -28.52 36.43
N LEU A 9 41.97 -27.18 36.53
CA LEU A 9 41.66 -26.12 35.53
C LEU A 9 40.16 -25.81 35.28
N ALA A 10 39.70 -24.57 35.05
CA ALA A 10 40.37 -23.32 34.70
C ALA A 10 39.54 -22.11 35.18
N ILE A 11 40.22 -21.03 35.56
CA ILE A 11 39.62 -19.72 35.91
C ILE A 11 39.48 -18.91 34.62
N PHE A 12 38.25 -18.62 34.21
CA PHE A 12 37.97 -17.62 33.17
C PHE A 12 37.67 -16.28 33.85
N ALA A 13 38.65 -15.38 33.80
CA ALA A 13 38.45 -13.97 34.07
C ALA A 13 37.99 -13.30 32.77
N THR A 14 36.76 -12.79 32.72
CA THR A 14 36.31 -11.88 31.67
C THR A 14 35.93 -10.53 32.27
N PHE A 15 36.65 -9.53 31.76
CA PHE A 15 36.51 -8.10 31.99
C PHE A 15 35.06 -7.62 31.84
N PHE A 16 34.50 -7.01 32.88
CA PHE A 16 33.36 -6.10 32.73
C PHE A 16 33.88 -4.71 32.35
N ALA A 17 34.00 -4.47 31.03
CA ALA A 17 34.11 -3.11 30.49
C ALA A 17 32.70 -2.48 30.47
N GLY A 18 32.58 -1.28 31.06
CA GLY A 18 31.31 -0.61 31.27
C GLY A 18 30.59 -0.18 29.98
N CYS A 19 29.30 -0.47 29.90
CA CYS A 19 28.38 0.15 28.95
C CYS A 19 27.78 1.41 29.58
N LYS A 20 28.18 2.59 29.09
CA LYS A 20 27.38 3.81 29.24
C LYS A 20 26.09 3.59 28.45
N VAL A 21 24.95 3.52 29.14
CA VAL A 21 23.63 3.45 28.51
C VAL A 21 23.27 4.86 28.05
N THR A 22 23.43 5.14 26.76
CA THR A 22 22.89 6.35 26.15
C THR A 22 21.40 6.11 25.93
N SER A 23 20.56 6.82 26.69
CA SER A 23 19.11 6.83 26.49
C SER A 23 18.81 7.46 25.14
N VAL A 24 18.49 6.64 24.14
CA VAL A 24 17.97 7.12 22.85
C VAL A 24 16.49 7.41 23.08
N GLU A 25 16.12 8.68 23.07
CA GLU A 25 14.71 9.08 23.08
C GLU A 25 14.00 8.47 21.86
N PRO A 26 12.77 7.94 22.01
CA PRO A 26 12.02 7.44 20.87
C PRO A 26 11.62 8.64 20.01
N MET A 27 12.22 8.76 18.83
CA MET A 27 11.70 9.63 17.79
C MET A 27 10.31 9.13 17.42
N ILE A 28 9.28 9.87 17.84
CA ILE A 28 7.92 9.71 17.35
C ILE A 28 8.00 10.00 15.85
N SER A 29 8.00 8.95 15.03
CA SER A 29 7.83 9.07 13.60
C SER A 29 6.43 9.63 13.35
N THR A 30 6.35 10.90 12.96
CA THR A 30 5.13 11.46 12.39
C THR A 30 4.71 10.54 11.25
N PRO A 31 3.50 9.93 11.26
CA PRO A 31 3.07 9.15 10.11
C PRO A 31 3.11 10.10 8.92
N SER A 32 3.94 9.78 7.92
CA SER A 32 3.99 10.54 6.69
C SER A 32 2.57 10.53 6.12
N ILE A 33 1.95 11.71 6.00
CA ILE A 33 0.65 11.84 5.34
C ILE A 33 0.91 11.52 3.87
N ASP A 34 0.81 10.25 3.51
CA ASP A 34 1.04 9.79 2.15
C ASP A 34 -0.18 10.15 1.31
N ARG A 35 -0.01 11.22 0.53
CA ARG A 35 -0.99 11.76 -0.41
C ARG A 35 -0.79 11.23 -1.82
N ASN A 36 0.20 10.36 -2.04
CA ASN A 36 0.53 9.87 -3.37
C ASN A 36 -0.42 8.74 -3.79
N ILE A 37 -1.06 8.85 -4.94
CA ILE A 37 -1.94 7.78 -5.45
C ILE A 37 -1.18 6.51 -5.90
N ILE A 38 0.11 6.60 -6.21
CA ILE A 38 0.88 5.45 -6.71
C ILE A 38 0.85 4.28 -5.71
N GLY A 39 0.63 3.08 -6.21
CA GLY A 39 0.45 1.86 -5.41
C GLY A 39 -0.93 1.23 -5.60
N SER A 40 -1.26 0.28 -4.73
CA SER A 40 -2.48 -0.53 -4.82
C SER A 40 -3.54 -0.10 -3.81
N TRP A 41 -4.80 -0.15 -4.23
CA TRP A 41 -5.96 0.29 -3.46
C TRP A 41 -7.07 -0.74 -3.54
N GLU A 42 -7.66 -1.10 -2.41
CA GLU A 42 -8.67 -2.13 -2.29
C GLU A 42 -10.04 -1.54 -1.95
N GLY A 43 -11.04 -1.93 -2.73
CA GLY A 43 -12.43 -1.57 -2.52
C GLY A 43 -13.19 -2.56 -1.62
N CYS A 44 -14.40 -2.20 -1.19
CA CYS A 44 -15.19 -3.04 -0.29
C CYS A 44 -15.61 -4.42 -0.84
N ASP A 45 -15.46 -4.64 -2.14
CA ASP A 45 -15.73 -5.90 -2.81
C ASP A 45 -14.46 -6.72 -3.11
N GLY A 46 -13.32 -6.32 -2.56
CA GLY A 46 -12.04 -7.01 -2.72
C GLY A 46 -11.39 -6.80 -4.10
N ARG A 47 -11.93 -5.90 -4.93
CA ARG A 47 -11.22 -5.45 -6.13
C ARG A 47 -10.00 -4.65 -5.72
N VAL A 48 -8.94 -4.74 -6.53
CA VAL A 48 -7.71 -4.00 -6.30
C VAL A 48 -7.32 -3.29 -7.58
N ILE A 49 -7.06 -1.99 -7.47
CA ILE A 49 -6.54 -1.15 -8.55
C ILE A 49 -5.12 -0.74 -8.19
N THR A 50 -4.20 -0.94 -9.12
CA THR A 50 -2.81 -0.50 -8.98
C THR A 50 -2.55 0.68 -9.89
N PHE A 51 -2.13 1.81 -9.32
CA PHE A 51 -1.77 3.01 -10.05
C PHE A 51 -0.25 3.09 -10.27
N THR A 52 0.13 3.29 -11.53
CA THR A 52 1.51 3.49 -11.99
C THR A 52 1.63 4.81 -12.75
N ASN A 53 2.84 5.38 -12.82
CA ASN A 53 3.13 6.52 -13.67
C ASN A 53 3.69 6.02 -15.01
N GLU A 54 3.02 6.36 -16.10
CA GLU A 54 3.37 5.99 -17.47
C GLU A 54 3.30 7.23 -18.36
N ASN A 55 4.46 7.66 -18.89
CA ASN A 55 4.55 8.79 -19.81
C ASN A 55 3.87 10.08 -19.30
N ASN A 56 4.04 10.40 -18.01
CA ASN A 56 3.41 11.55 -17.32
C ASN A 56 1.89 11.43 -17.13
N GLU A 57 1.30 10.26 -17.36
CA GLU A 57 -0.08 9.93 -16.99
C GLU A 57 -0.07 8.89 -15.86
N ILE A 58 -1.05 8.97 -14.96
CA ILE A 58 -1.24 7.98 -13.90
C ILE A 58 -2.29 6.99 -14.38
N ILE A 59 -1.89 5.74 -14.56
CA ILE A 59 -2.73 4.67 -15.09
C ILE A 59 -3.10 3.72 -13.97
N GLY A 60 -4.40 3.53 -13.74
CA GLY A 60 -4.92 2.54 -12.78
C GLY A 60 -5.39 1.29 -13.50
N ARG A 61 -4.76 0.15 -13.20
CA ARG A 61 -5.16 -1.17 -13.73
C ARG A 61 -5.74 -2.07 -12.66
N TYR A 62 -6.70 -2.90 -13.05
CA TYR A 62 -7.29 -3.89 -12.15
C TYR A 62 -6.34 -5.06 -11.92
N THR A 63 -5.84 -5.22 -10.69
CA THR A 63 -5.04 -6.37 -10.27
C THR A 63 -5.85 -7.44 -9.55
N LYS A 64 -7.04 -7.07 -9.04
CA LYS A 64 -8.13 -7.99 -8.66
C LYS A 64 -9.46 -7.37 -9.06
N LEU A 65 -10.42 -8.19 -9.48
CA LEU A 65 -11.69 -7.68 -10.04
C LEU A 65 -12.83 -7.55 -9.04
N GLY A 66 -12.85 -8.30 -7.93
CA GLY A 66 -13.91 -8.16 -6.92
C GLY A 66 -15.33 -8.37 -7.47
N GLY A 67 -15.51 -9.23 -8.48
CA GLY A 67 -16.80 -9.49 -9.12
C GLY A 67 -17.09 -8.65 -10.37
N LEU A 68 -16.14 -7.81 -10.81
CA LEU A 68 -16.25 -7.05 -12.05
C LEU A 68 -16.23 -7.91 -13.32
N GLU A 69 -15.86 -9.20 -13.23
CA GLU A 69 -15.93 -10.17 -14.33
C GLU A 69 -17.34 -10.22 -14.95
N ARG A 70 -18.39 -10.04 -14.12
CA ARG A 70 -19.79 -10.02 -14.59
C ARG A 70 -20.10 -8.87 -15.55
N TYR A 71 -19.26 -7.83 -15.55
CA TYR A 71 -19.32 -6.69 -16.46
C TYR A 71 -18.27 -6.74 -17.56
N MET A 72 -17.62 -7.90 -17.76
CA MET A 72 -16.63 -8.14 -18.81
C MET A 72 -15.31 -7.35 -18.65
N PHE A 73 -14.98 -6.93 -17.42
CA PHE A 73 -13.64 -6.43 -17.12
C PHE A 73 -12.63 -7.58 -17.04
N ASN A 74 -11.37 -7.27 -17.35
CA ASN A 74 -10.25 -8.21 -17.28
C ASN A 74 -9.17 -7.75 -16.28
N ILE A 75 -8.39 -8.71 -15.80
CA ILE A 75 -7.16 -8.40 -15.04
C ILE A 75 -6.18 -7.67 -15.97
N ASP A 76 -5.43 -6.73 -15.39
CA ASP A 76 -4.49 -5.83 -16.08
C ASP A 76 -5.16 -4.84 -17.05
N GLU A 77 -6.49 -4.77 -17.04
CA GLU A 77 -7.22 -3.80 -17.84
C GLU A 77 -7.16 -2.40 -17.22
N ILE A 78 -7.03 -1.37 -18.07
CA ILE A 78 -7.01 0.02 -17.63
C ILE A 78 -8.42 0.44 -17.19
N GLY A 79 -8.58 0.70 -15.90
CA GLY A 79 -9.78 1.26 -15.30
C GLY A 79 -9.74 2.77 -15.12
N TYR A 80 -8.54 3.35 -15.00
CA TYR A 80 -8.35 4.77 -14.69
C TYR A 80 -7.23 5.39 -15.49
N LYS A 81 -7.43 6.66 -15.83
CA LYS A 81 -6.47 7.53 -16.51
C LYS A 81 -6.50 8.88 -15.81
N LEU A 82 -5.42 9.28 -15.16
CA LEU A 82 -5.40 10.41 -14.23
C LEU A 82 -4.18 11.30 -14.45
N THR A 83 -4.31 12.56 -14.05
CA THR A 83 -3.22 13.53 -13.98
C THR A 83 -3.30 14.24 -12.63
N GLU A 84 -2.16 14.35 -11.94
CA GLU A 84 -2.08 15.09 -10.69
C GLU A 84 -2.29 16.59 -10.94
N GLN A 85 -3.22 17.19 -10.21
CA GLN A 85 -3.47 18.63 -10.27
C GLN A 85 -2.72 19.37 -9.15
N LYS A 86 -2.71 18.73 -7.97
CA LYS A 86 -1.99 19.17 -6.77
C LYS A 86 -1.75 17.95 -5.89
N PRO A 87 -0.80 17.99 -4.94
CA PRO A 87 -0.52 16.85 -4.07
C PRO A 87 -1.78 16.28 -3.41
N GLY A 88 -2.11 15.02 -3.70
CA GLY A 88 -3.30 14.34 -3.18
C GLY A 88 -4.61 14.63 -3.93
N THR A 89 -4.59 15.31 -5.07
CA THR A 89 -5.79 15.51 -5.90
C THR A 89 -5.48 15.27 -7.38
N TYR A 90 -6.25 14.38 -7.99
CA TYR A 90 -6.05 13.91 -9.35
C TYR A 90 -7.33 14.08 -10.16
N PHE A 91 -7.19 14.39 -11.45
CA PHE A 91 -8.29 14.54 -12.38
C PHE A 91 -8.08 13.64 -13.59
N GLY A 92 -9.16 13.08 -14.14
CA GLY A 92 -9.08 12.33 -15.38
C GLY A 92 -10.36 11.56 -15.66
N THR A 93 -10.25 10.29 -16.04
CA THR A 93 -11.41 9.45 -16.35
C THR A 93 -11.36 8.07 -15.71
N VAL A 94 -12.53 7.56 -15.35
CA VAL A 94 -12.77 6.19 -14.89
C VAL A 94 -13.64 5.44 -15.90
N LYS A 95 -13.27 4.18 -16.18
CA LYS A 95 -14.00 3.29 -17.07
C LYS A 95 -15.25 2.74 -16.39
N TRP A 96 -16.35 2.75 -17.13
CA TRP A 96 -17.62 2.10 -16.80
C TRP A 96 -17.98 1.11 -17.88
N GLN A 97 -18.48 -0.07 -17.49
CA GLN A 97 -18.84 -1.12 -18.42
C GLN A 97 -20.18 -1.76 -18.04
N SER A 98 -21.03 -2.04 -19.05
CA SER A 98 -22.30 -2.76 -18.84
C SER A 98 -22.09 -4.27 -18.73
N LEU A 99 -23.14 -5.02 -18.36
CA LEU A 99 -23.14 -6.50 -18.37
C LEU A 99 -22.88 -7.09 -19.77
N SER A 100 -23.17 -6.33 -20.83
CA SER A 100 -22.90 -6.71 -22.22
C SER A 100 -21.52 -6.25 -22.71
N GLY A 101 -20.71 -5.66 -21.83
CA GLY A 101 -19.36 -5.20 -22.15
C GLY A 101 -19.28 -3.81 -22.79
N ASN A 102 -20.38 -3.05 -22.87
CA ASN A 102 -20.35 -1.71 -23.49
C ASN A 102 -19.62 -0.73 -22.59
N GLU A 103 -18.55 -0.12 -23.12
CA GLU A 103 -17.64 0.75 -22.40
C GLU A 103 -18.03 2.24 -22.53
N THR A 104 -17.90 2.97 -21.42
CA THR A 104 -17.96 4.42 -21.36
C THR A 104 -16.90 4.94 -20.38
N TRP A 105 -16.49 6.21 -20.53
CA TRP A 105 -15.54 6.86 -19.63
C TRP A 105 -16.19 8.08 -18.98
N LYS A 106 -16.08 8.20 -17.66
CA LYS A 106 -16.62 9.32 -16.89
C LYS A 106 -15.51 10.16 -16.29
N LYS A 107 -15.68 11.49 -16.29
CA LYS A 107 -14.71 12.44 -15.72
C LYS A 107 -14.68 12.33 -14.20
N VAL A 108 -13.56 11.94 -13.62
CA VAL A 108 -13.42 11.68 -12.18
C VAL A 108 -12.44 12.66 -11.54
N THR A 109 -12.72 13.01 -10.28
CA THR A 109 -11.76 13.65 -9.38
C THR A 109 -11.48 12.70 -8.23
N VAL A 110 -10.21 12.39 -8.03
CA VAL A 110 -9.72 11.52 -6.96
C VAL A 110 -9.01 12.36 -5.91
N THR A 111 -9.26 12.08 -4.63
CA THR A 111 -8.54 12.68 -3.50
C THR A 111 -7.90 11.59 -2.66
N ILE A 112 -6.62 11.78 -2.30
CA ILE A 112 -5.88 10.90 -1.41
C ILE A 112 -5.57 11.64 -0.10
N GLU A 113 -6.06 11.10 1.01
CA GLU A 113 -5.79 11.62 2.33
C GLU A 113 -5.62 10.47 3.33
N ASN A 114 -4.51 10.45 4.08
CA ASN A 114 -4.26 9.47 5.14
C ASN A 114 -4.41 8.00 4.70
N ASN A 115 -3.91 7.62 3.52
CA ASN A 115 -4.07 6.29 2.92
C ASN A 115 -5.52 5.89 2.59
N VAL A 116 -6.40 6.87 2.47
CA VAL A 116 -7.75 6.70 1.94
C VAL A 116 -7.82 7.35 0.56
N TYR A 117 -8.26 6.56 -0.41
CA TYR A 117 -8.65 7.03 -1.73
C TYR A 117 -10.13 7.38 -1.69
N THR A 118 -10.50 8.51 -2.27
CA THR A 118 -11.91 8.85 -2.53
C THR A 118 -12.10 9.38 -3.94
N ASP A 119 -13.25 9.11 -4.56
CA ASP A 119 -13.62 9.73 -5.83
C ASP A 119 -15.12 10.02 -5.96
N ASN A 120 -15.50 10.76 -7.01
CA ASN A 120 -16.86 11.25 -7.22
C ASN A 120 -17.64 10.58 -8.37
N GLN A 121 -17.10 9.54 -9.03
CA GLN A 121 -17.74 8.95 -10.23
C GLN A 121 -17.71 7.43 -10.29
N SER A 122 -16.98 6.76 -9.42
CA SER A 122 -16.93 5.30 -9.37
C SER A 122 -18.15 4.73 -8.66
N ASP A 123 -18.32 3.41 -8.76
CA ASP A 123 -19.40 2.72 -8.05
C ASP A 123 -19.17 2.69 -6.53
N ALA A 124 -20.12 2.08 -5.82
CA ALA A 124 -20.17 2.09 -4.37
C ALA A 124 -18.89 1.58 -3.69
N CYS A 125 -18.23 0.56 -4.24
CA CYS A 125 -17.03 -0.03 -3.64
C CYS A 125 -15.72 0.57 -4.15
N SER A 126 -15.76 1.47 -5.13
CA SER A 126 -14.56 2.13 -5.67
C SER A 126 -14.50 3.62 -5.37
N LYS A 127 -15.60 4.24 -4.92
CA LYS A 127 -15.60 5.65 -4.52
C LYS A 127 -14.76 5.91 -3.25
N GLU A 128 -14.51 4.88 -2.45
CA GLU A 128 -13.71 4.93 -1.22
C GLU A 128 -12.93 3.62 -1.11
N MET A 129 -11.61 3.71 -1.02
CA MET A 129 -10.72 2.55 -1.00
C MET A 129 -9.58 2.77 -0.02
N GLU A 130 -9.06 1.68 0.53
CA GLU A 130 -7.90 1.71 1.41
C GLU A 130 -6.63 1.30 0.67
N ARG A 131 -5.51 1.92 1.02
CA ARG A 131 -4.22 1.50 0.47
C ARG A 131 -3.90 0.09 0.93
N VAL A 132 -3.57 -0.79 -0.01
CA VAL A 132 -3.06 -2.13 0.30
C VAL A 132 -1.67 -1.96 0.91
N LYS A 133 -1.54 -2.36 2.17
CA LYS A 133 -0.23 -2.44 2.83
C LYS A 133 0.49 -3.65 2.27
N ASN A 134 1.62 -3.45 1.60
CA ASN A 134 2.52 -4.56 1.32
C ASN A 134 2.96 -5.16 2.68
N PRO A 135 2.92 -6.50 2.84
CA PRO A 135 3.55 -7.16 3.97
C PRO A 135 5.08 -6.97 3.97
#